data_AF-A0A0U4C085-F1
#
_entry.id   AF-A0A0U4C085-F1
#
_cell.length_a   1.000
_cell.length_b   1.000
_cell.length_c   1.000
_cell.angle_alpha   90.00
_cell.angle_beta   90.00
_cell.angle_gamma   90.00
#
_symmetry.space_group_name_H-M   'P 1'
#
loop_
_entity.id
_entity.type
_entity.pdbx_description
1 polymer ?
#
loop_
_entity_poly.entity_id
_entity_poly.type
_entity_poly.pdbx_seq_one_letter_code
_entity_poly.pdbx_strand_id
1 'polypeptide(L)'
;MAAWASLTTTADMLQALQMPSSTLQSISTPGLLATCLDYPLLSDILLSTRLQRDTRTVLGNFNGYAELRQRPEAAPLLLRHYQLMTPACLPDPAQQGAYSFGFSYVELLLAQNEYLAQLTAAQRRSLLREALAKYAAKKLLVDDVYGYFGLKTAAFVMARVMQVEQFGPFISAMSTDSNLQYFTTEAELQGQLRTLDTVLAYAQQLN
;
A
#
# COMPACT_ATOMS: atom_id res chain seq x y z
N MET A 1 24.16 11.31 -5.95
CA MET A 1 24.63 10.99 -4.58
C MET A 1 25.27 12.18 -3.85
N ALA A 2 26.04 13.06 -4.50
CA ALA A 2 26.72 14.17 -3.80
C ALA A 2 25.79 15.21 -3.13
N ALA A 3 24.64 15.57 -3.73
CA ALA A 3 23.72 16.57 -3.18
C ALA A 3 22.91 16.07 -1.96
N TRP A 4 22.79 14.76 -1.76
CA TRP A 4 22.03 14.19 -0.64
C TRP A 4 22.82 14.29 0.67
N ALA A 5 24.13 14.06 0.59
CA ALA A 5 25.04 14.12 1.75
C ALA A 5 25.20 15.54 2.34
N SER A 6 24.84 16.58 1.59
CA SER A 6 24.87 17.97 2.06
C SER A 6 23.59 18.42 2.78
N LEU A 7 22.52 17.63 2.76
CA LEU A 7 21.27 17.95 3.46
C LEU A 7 21.39 17.49 4.91
N THR A 8 21.31 18.43 5.85
CA THR A 8 21.57 18.16 7.27
C THR A 8 20.30 17.92 8.09
N THR A 9 19.14 18.32 7.56
CA THR A 9 17.85 18.16 8.24
C THR A 9 16.85 17.40 7.37
N THR A 10 15.91 16.72 8.01
CA THR A 10 14.76 16.09 7.33
C THR A 10 13.97 17.13 6.54
N ALA A 11 13.85 18.37 7.02
CA ALA A 11 13.16 19.44 6.30
C ALA A 11 13.85 19.77 4.96
N ASP A 12 15.18 19.84 4.95
CA ASP A 12 15.95 20.11 3.72
C ASP A 12 15.81 18.95 2.72
N MET A 13 15.82 17.70 3.22
CA MET A 13 15.56 16.51 2.39
C MET A 13 14.17 16.54 1.76
N LEU A 14 13.14 16.84 2.56
CA LEU A 14 11.77 16.95 2.07
C LEU A 14 11.61 18.07 1.04
N GLN A 15 12.26 19.22 1.27
CA GLN A 15 12.22 20.34 0.34
C GLN A 15 12.91 20.00 -0.99
N ALA A 16 14.05 19.32 -0.95
CA ALA A 16 14.79 18.91 -2.14
C ALA A 16 14.04 17.89 -3.01
N LEU A 17 13.12 17.13 -2.40
CA LEU A 17 12.31 16.14 -3.10
C LEU A 17 11.04 16.70 -3.74
N GLN A 18 10.65 17.96 -3.46
CA GLN A 18 9.45 18.54 -4.07
C GLN A 18 9.62 18.69 -5.58
N MET A 19 8.60 18.29 -6.34
CA MET A 19 8.59 18.51 -7.79
C MET A 19 8.27 19.98 -8.11
N PRO A 20 8.97 20.63 -9.05
CA PRO A 20 8.59 21.95 -9.54
C PRO A 20 7.18 21.93 -10.13
N SER A 21 6.41 23.01 -9.95
CA SER A 21 5.02 23.09 -10.43
C SER A 21 4.89 22.86 -11.94
N SER A 22 5.85 23.34 -12.73
CA SER A 22 5.89 23.10 -14.18
C SER A 22 6.05 21.62 -14.53
N THR A 23 6.85 20.87 -13.75
CA THR A 23 7.00 19.42 -13.90
C THR A 23 5.72 18.69 -13.50
N LEU A 24 5.10 19.06 -12.37
CA LEU A 24 3.83 18.45 -11.93
C LEU A 24 2.72 18.58 -12.99
N GLN A 25 2.61 19.74 -13.64
CA GLN A 25 1.58 19.99 -14.65
C GLN A 25 1.84 19.28 -15.99
N SER A 26 3.10 18.97 -16.31
CA SER A 26 3.48 18.39 -17.61
C SER A 26 3.74 16.89 -17.56
N ILE A 27 4.04 16.33 -16.38
CA ILE A 27 4.29 14.90 -16.23
C ILE A 27 3.01 14.10 -16.48
N SER A 28 3.12 13.04 -17.27
CA SER A 28 2.00 12.11 -17.48
C SER A 28 1.65 11.35 -16.20
N THR A 29 0.41 10.87 -16.07
CA THR A 29 0.00 10.11 -14.87
C THR A 29 0.78 8.82 -14.65
N PRO A 30 1.11 8.03 -15.68
CA PRO A 30 2.05 6.91 -15.52
C PRO A 30 3.43 7.35 -15.03
N GLY A 31 3.95 8.47 -15.54
CA GLY A 31 5.24 9.02 -15.10
C GLY A 31 5.22 9.51 -13.65
N LEU A 32 4.12 10.16 -13.24
CA LEU A 32 3.92 10.59 -11.86
C LEU A 32 3.79 9.39 -10.93
N LEU A 33 3.02 8.37 -11.32
CA LEU A 33 2.89 7.13 -10.56
C LEU A 33 4.26 6.46 -10.36
N ALA A 34 5.06 6.34 -11.42
CA ALA A 34 6.42 5.80 -11.31
C ALA A 34 7.30 6.63 -10.35
N THR A 35 7.25 7.96 -10.48
CA THR A 35 7.99 8.88 -9.58
C THR A 35 7.57 8.69 -8.11
N CYS A 36 6.28 8.48 -7.87
CA CYS A 36 5.71 8.21 -6.55
C CYS A 36 6.11 6.83 -6.00
N LEU A 37 6.29 5.81 -6.84
CA LEU A 37 6.73 4.49 -6.41
C LEU A 37 8.25 4.43 -6.16
N ASP A 38 9.02 5.28 -6.84
CA ASP A 38 10.47 5.45 -6.66
C ASP A 38 10.82 6.56 -5.65
N TYR A 39 9.88 7.00 -4.83
CA TYR A 39 10.08 8.09 -3.87
C TYR A 39 11.20 7.73 -2.86
N PRO A 40 12.28 8.53 -2.74
CA PRO A 40 13.46 8.12 -1.95
C PRO A 40 13.22 7.91 -0.45
N LEU A 41 12.20 8.54 0.13
CA LEU A 41 11.86 8.41 1.55
C LEU A 41 10.66 7.49 1.79
N LEU A 42 10.34 6.61 0.84
CA LEU A 42 9.22 5.68 0.98
C LEU A 42 9.43 4.68 2.12
N SER A 43 10.68 4.37 2.46
CA SER A 43 11.03 3.55 3.63
C SER A 43 10.64 4.18 4.96
N ASP A 44 10.38 5.49 5.01
CA ASP A 44 9.99 6.18 6.25
C ASP A 44 8.61 5.74 6.74
N ILE A 45 7.83 5.07 5.88
CA ILE A 45 6.60 4.37 6.25
C ILE A 45 6.85 3.31 7.35
N LEU A 46 8.09 2.82 7.49
CA LEU A 46 8.48 1.77 8.43
C LEU A 46 9.07 2.30 9.74
N LEU A 47 9.07 3.63 9.95
CA LEU A 47 9.68 4.24 11.14
C LEU A 47 8.98 3.85 12.46
N SER A 48 7.71 3.48 12.41
CA SER A 48 6.98 2.96 13.57
C SER A 48 6.13 1.74 13.24
N THR A 49 5.45 1.20 14.25
CA THR A 49 4.48 0.12 14.06
C THR A 49 3.14 0.63 13.50
N ARG A 50 2.87 1.94 13.52
CA ARG A 50 1.61 2.53 13.04
C ARG A 50 1.66 2.79 11.54
N LEU A 51 1.71 1.70 10.78
CA LEU A 51 2.01 1.70 9.35
C LEU A 51 1.10 2.62 8.53
N GLN A 52 -0.22 2.64 8.78
CA GLN A 52 -1.15 3.52 8.07
C GLN A 52 -0.92 5.00 8.42
N ARG A 53 -0.52 5.32 9.65
CA ARG A 53 -0.19 6.70 10.06
C ARG A 53 1.07 7.18 9.36
N ASP A 54 2.11 6.36 9.36
CA ASP A 54 3.39 6.72 8.75
C ASP A 54 3.25 6.80 7.22
N THR A 55 2.43 5.93 6.62
CA THR A 55 2.01 6.06 5.22
C THR A 55 1.40 7.43 4.95
N ARG A 56 0.41 7.88 5.74
CA ARG A 56 -0.19 9.20 5.55
C ARG A 56 0.82 10.35 5.69
N THR A 57 1.76 10.24 6.64
CA THR A 57 2.83 11.22 6.80
C THR A 57 3.70 11.31 5.55
N VAL A 58 4.20 10.17 5.05
CA VAL A 58 5.03 10.11 3.85
C VAL A 58 4.29 10.64 2.63
N LEU A 59 3.04 10.22 2.43
CA LEU A 59 2.20 10.71 1.33
C LEU A 59 1.92 12.21 1.43
N GLY A 60 1.78 12.75 2.65
CA GLY A 60 1.56 14.18 2.89
C GLY A 60 2.80 15.06 2.68
N ASN A 61 3.99 14.47 2.78
CA ASN A 61 5.25 15.20 2.69
C ASN A 61 5.75 15.43 1.25
N PHE A 62 5.16 14.78 0.25
CA PHE A 62 5.58 14.89 -1.15
C PHE A 62 4.45 15.37 -2.05
N ASN A 63 4.66 16.51 -2.73
CA ASN A 63 3.65 17.11 -3.60
C ASN A 63 3.23 16.23 -4.79
N GLY A 64 4.05 15.26 -5.20
CA GLY A 64 3.68 14.29 -6.24
C GLY A 64 2.48 13.42 -5.86
N TYR A 65 2.36 12.99 -4.61
CA TYR A 65 1.17 12.23 -4.16
C TYR A 65 -0.07 13.12 -4.06
N ALA A 66 0.11 14.38 -3.67
CA ALA A 66 -0.98 15.36 -3.60
C ALA A 66 -1.58 15.64 -4.99
N GLU A 67 -0.74 15.64 -6.03
CA GLU A 67 -1.15 15.71 -7.43
C GLU A 67 -1.75 14.37 -7.92
N LEU A 68 -1.08 13.24 -7.65
CA LEU A 68 -1.50 11.92 -8.13
C LEU A 68 -2.92 11.55 -7.66
N ARG A 69 -3.27 11.84 -6.40
CA ARG A 69 -4.60 11.56 -5.85
C ARG A 69 -5.73 12.36 -6.52
N GLN A 70 -5.42 13.43 -7.26
CA GLN A 70 -6.42 14.22 -8.00
C GLN A 70 -6.62 13.70 -9.42
N ARG A 71 -5.76 12.81 -9.91
CA ARG A 71 -5.84 12.28 -11.28
C ARG A 71 -6.78 11.07 -11.31
N PRO A 72 -7.90 11.12 -12.06
CA PRO A 72 -8.94 10.09 -12.00
C PRO A 72 -8.45 8.71 -12.46
N GLU A 73 -7.46 8.66 -13.36
CA GLU A 73 -6.85 7.41 -13.82
C GLU A 73 -5.75 6.85 -12.89
N ALA A 74 -5.41 7.53 -11.79
CA ALA A 74 -4.34 7.10 -10.90
C ALA A 74 -4.62 5.73 -10.25
N ALA A 75 -5.77 5.56 -9.59
CA ALA A 75 -6.08 4.28 -8.96
C ALA A 75 -6.23 3.11 -9.96
N PRO A 76 -6.90 3.26 -11.13
CA PRO A 76 -6.89 2.24 -12.16
C PRO A 76 -5.49 1.86 -12.66
N LEU A 77 -4.58 2.84 -12.82
CA LEU A 77 -3.19 2.57 -13.22
C LEU A 77 -2.41 1.84 -12.13
N LEU A 78 -2.58 2.24 -10.86
CA LEU A 78 -1.95 1.59 -9.72
C LEU A 78 -2.47 0.15 -9.54
N LEU A 79 -3.77 -0.10 -9.74
CA LEU A 79 -4.33 -1.45 -9.75
C LEU A 79 -3.72 -2.29 -10.89
N ARG A 80 -3.60 -1.73 -12.10
CA ARG A 80 -2.95 -2.42 -13.21
C ARG A 80 -1.49 -2.74 -12.92
N HIS A 81 -0.77 -1.81 -12.29
CA HIS A 81 0.60 -2.06 -11.84
C HIS A 81 0.64 -3.24 -10.88
N TYR A 82 -0.21 -3.23 -9.84
CA TYR A 82 -0.32 -4.34 -8.88
C TYR A 82 -0.66 -5.67 -9.55
N GLN A 83 -1.57 -5.70 -10.53
CA GLN A 83 -1.91 -6.91 -11.29
C GLN A 83 -0.72 -7.53 -12.02
N LEU A 84 0.21 -6.71 -12.51
CA LEU A 84 1.42 -7.17 -13.20
C LEU A 84 2.50 -7.70 -12.24
N MET A 85 2.43 -7.35 -10.96
CA MET A 85 3.38 -7.84 -9.96
C MET A 85 3.07 -9.31 -9.62
N THR A 86 4.09 -10.17 -9.66
CA THR A 86 3.92 -11.62 -9.45
C THR A 86 4.83 -12.11 -8.33
N PRO A 87 4.31 -12.48 -7.14
CA PRO A 87 5.15 -12.84 -6.00
C PRO A 87 6.14 -13.99 -6.24
N ALA A 88 5.80 -14.92 -7.13
CA ALA A 88 6.67 -16.04 -7.48
C ALA A 88 7.81 -15.66 -8.46
N CYS A 89 7.75 -14.49 -9.10
CA CYS A 89 8.76 -14.02 -10.05
C CYS A 89 9.87 -13.27 -9.31
N LEU A 90 10.62 -14.00 -8.50
CA LEU A 90 11.66 -13.43 -7.64
C LEU A 90 12.85 -12.94 -8.48
N PRO A 91 13.36 -11.72 -8.20
CA PRO A 91 14.62 -11.27 -8.78
C PRO A 91 15.81 -11.95 -8.09
N ASP A 92 17.01 -11.53 -8.49
CA ASP A 92 18.26 -11.91 -7.82
C ASP A 92 18.16 -11.71 -6.30
N PRO A 93 18.75 -12.59 -5.47
CA PRO A 93 18.64 -12.53 -4.01
C PRO A 93 18.94 -11.14 -3.40
N ALA A 94 19.90 -10.41 -3.97
CA ALA A 94 20.26 -9.06 -3.52
C ALA A 94 19.13 -8.01 -3.70
N GLN A 95 18.16 -8.28 -4.58
CA GLN A 95 17.04 -7.39 -4.89
C GLN A 95 15.72 -7.82 -4.25
N GLN A 96 15.66 -9.01 -3.65
CA GLN A 96 14.42 -9.58 -3.12
C GLN A 96 13.80 -8.74 -2.00
N GLY A 97 14.62 -8.10 -1.15
CA GLY A 97 14.13 -7.17 -0.13
C GLY A 97 13.38 -5.98 -0.74
N ALA A 98 14.00 -5.30 -1.71
CA ALA A 98 13.37 -4.18 -2.42
C ALA A 98 12.11 -4.62 -3.17
N TYR A 99 12.14 -5.81 -3.78
CA TYR A 99 10.99 -6.40 -4.47
C TYR A 99 9.82 -6.67 -3.51
N SER A 100 10.12 -7.25 -2.34
CA SER A 100 9.14 -7.51 -1.27
C SER A 100 8.50 -6.22 -0.78
N PHE A 101 9.30 -5.19 -0.46
CA PHE A 101 8.79 -3.88 -0.05
C PHE A 101 7.99 -3.17 -1.14
N GLY A 102 8.36 -3.34 -2.42
CA GLY A 102 7.60 -2.82 -3.55
C GLY A 102 6.13 -3.26 -3.52
N PHE A 103 5.85 -4.52 -3.20
CA PHE A 103 4.47 -4.96 -3.00
C PHE A 103 3.79 -4.22 -1.87
N SER A 104 4.45 -4.13 -0.72
CA SER A 104 3.89 -3.48 0.47
C SER A 104 3.59 -2.01 0.24
N TYR A 105 4.44 -1.29 -0.48
CA TYR A 105 4.18 0.11 -0.82
C TYR A 105 2.98 0.26 -1.75
N VAL A 106 2.91 -0.52 -2.82
CA VAL A 106 1.77 -0.52 -3.75
C VAL A 106 0.46 -0.86 -3.03
N GLU A 107 0.48 -1.84 -2.13
CA GLU A 107 -0.66 -2.25 -1.32
C GLU A 107 -1.09 -1.15 -0.35
N LEU A 108 -0.16 -0.49 0.33
CA LEU A 108 -0.46 0.64 1.22
C LEU A 108 -1.04 1.83 0.46
N LEU A 109 -0.54 2.15 -0.74
CA LEU A 109 -1.15 3.17 -1.58
C LEU A 109 -2.58 2.76 -2.00
N LEU A 110 -2.79 1.55 -2.52
CA LEU A 110 -4.12 1.07 -2.93
C LEU A 110 -5.13 1.05 -1.77
N ALA A 111 -4.66 0.90 -0.54
CA ALA A 111 -5.48 0.88 0.67
C ALA A 111 -5.94 2.28 1.14
N GLN A 112 -5.46 3.37 0.54
CA GLN A 112 -5.95 4.71 0.90
C GLN A 112 -7.35 4.95 0.35
N ASN A 113 -8.17 5.67 1.12
CA ASN A 113 -9.58 5.88 0.80
C ASN A 113 -9.75 6.64 -0.52
N GLU A 114 -8.84 7.57 -0.80
CA GLU A 114 -8.82 8.40 -2.00
C GLU A 114 -8.66 7.56 -3.26
N TYR A 115 -7.79 6.54 -3.24
CA TYR A 115 -7.61 5.65 -4.39
C TYR A 115 -8.76 4.64 -4.49
N LEU A 116 -9.25 4.09 -3.38
CA LEU A 116 -10.41 3.19 -3.41
C LEU A 116 -11.69 3.88 -3.93
N ALA A 117 -11.87 5.16 -3.61
CA ALA A 117 -13.00 5.96 -4.09
C ALA A 117 -12.96 6.20 -5.61
N GLN A 118 -11.78 6.21 -6.22
CA GLN A 118 -11.61 6.33 -7.67
C GLN A 118 -11.91 5.02 -8.43
N LEU A 119 -11.81 3.87 -7.76
CA LEU A 119 -12.10 2.58 -8.38
C LEU A 119 -13.61 2.35 -8.45
N THR A 120 -14.08 1.73 -9.52
CA THR A 120 -15.45 1.19 -9.60
C THR A 120 -15.59 -0.04 -8.68
N ALA A 121 -16.83 -0.43 -8.35
CA ALA A 121 -17.08 -1.65 -7.58
C ALA A 121 -16.47 -2.91 -8.24
N ALA A 122 -16.55 -3.01 -9.57
CA ALA A 122 -15.91 -4.10 -10.32
C ALA A 122 -14.37 -4.09 -10.18
N GLN A 123 -13.75 -2.91 -10.20
CA GLN A 123 -12.31 -2.77 -9.99
C GLN A 123 -11.90 -3.05 -8.54
N ARG A 124 -12.68 -2.63 -7.54
CA ARG A 124 -12.43 -2.99 -6.14
C ARG A 124 -12.58 -4.48 -5.89
N ARG A 125 -13.54 -5.13 -6.54
CA ARG A 125 -13.67 -6.59 -6.55
C ARG A 125 -12.48 -7.27 -7.25
N SER A 126 -11.96 -6.69 -8.32
CA SER A 126 -10.72 -7.14 -8.96
C SER A 126 -9.54 -7.01 -8.00
N LEU A 127 -9.39 -5.87 -7.32
CA LEU A 127 -8.36 -5.62 -6.32
C LEU A 127 -8.42 -6.64 -5.17
N LEU A 128 -9.61 -6.96 -4.67
CA LEU A 128 -9.81 -7.99 -3.64
C LEU A 128 -9.30 -9.36 -4.09
N ARG A 129 -9.64 -9.77 -5.33
CA ARG A 129 -9.15 -11.01 -5.94
C ARG A 129 -7.63 -11.05 -6.04
N GLU A 130 -7.04 -9.96 -6.52
CA GLU A 130 -5.59 -9.83 -6.65
C GLU A 130 -4.90 -9.91 -5.29
N ALA A 131 -5.43 -9.22 -4.27
CA ALA A 131 -4.88 -9.25 -2.93
C ALA A 131 -4.97 -10.66 -2.32
N LEU A 132 -6.10 -11.37 -2.49
CA LEU A 132 -6.26 -12.75 -2.04
C LEU A 132 -5.25 -13.70 -2.71
N ALA A 133 -5.14 -13.63 -4.04
CA ALA A 133 -4.21 -14.47 -4.80
C ALA A 133 -2.75 -14.20 -4.41
N LYS A 134 -2.38 -12.92 -4.28
CA LYS A 134 -1.03 -12.51 -3.89
C LYS A 134 -0.72 -12.84 -2.45
N TYR A 135 -1.68 -12.73 -1.54
CA TYR A 135 -1.52 -13.19 -0.17
C TYR A 135 -1.20 -14.69 -0.14
N ALA A 136 -1.96 -15.52 -0.88
CA ALA A 136 -1.72 -16.95 -0.95
C ALA A 136 -0.33 -17.27 -1.52
N ALA A 137 0.08 -16.60 -2.61
CA ALA A 137 1.41 -16.77 -3.21
C ALA A 137 2.55 -16.33 -2.27
N LYS A 138 2.41 -15.17 -1.62
CA LYS A 138 3.38 -14.67 -0.63
C LYS A 138 3.49 -15.60 0.58
N LYS A 139 2.38 -16.22 1.00
CA LYS A 139 2.34 -17.15 2.14
C LYS A 139 3.22 -18.39 1.91
N LEU A 140 3.35 -18.85 0.66
CA LEU A 140 4.24 -19.95 0.30
C LEU A 140 5.73 -19.60 0.44
N LEU A 141 6.06 -18.30 0.44
CA LEU A 141 7.42 -17.75 0.51
C LEU A 141 7.58 -16.84 1.74
N VAL A 142 6.78 -17.09 2.79
CA VAL A 142 6.70 -16.23 3.96
C VAL A 142 7.98 -16.26 4.78
N ASP A 143 8.60 -17.43 4.92
CA ASP A 143 9.80 -17.62 5.74
C ASP A 143 11.08 -17.12 5.06
N ASP A 144 11.03 -16.90 3.74
CA ASP A 144 12.20 -16.52 2.92
C ASP A 144 12.19 -15.06 2.49
N VAL A 145 11.09 -14.59 1.86
CA VAL A 145 11.07 -13.32 1.12
C VAL A 145 10.11 -12.30 1.71
N TYR A 146 8.88 -12.72 2.03
CA TYR A 146 7.81 -11.77 2.32
C TYR A 146 7.61 -11.47 3.80
N GLY A 147 7.89 -12.44 4.67
CA GLY A 147 7.56 -12.35 6.08
C GLY A 147 6.07 -12.09 6.34
N TYR A 148 5.72 -11.95 7.61
CA TYR A 148 4.37 -11.51 7.98
C TYR A 148 4.07 -10.07 7.56
N PHE A 149 5.09 -9.25 7.34
CA PHE A 149 4.92 -7.88 6.87
C PHE A 149 4.28 -7.83 5.46
N GLY A 150 4.78 -8.64 4.52
CA GLY A 150 4.22 -8.71 3.16
C GLY A 150 2.81 -9.30 3.11
N LEU A 151 2.44 -10.15 4.09
CA LEU A 151 1.08 -10.65 4.29
C LEU A 151 0.16 -9.58 4.89
N LYS A 152 0.68 -8.81 5.85
CA LYS A 152 -0.03 -7.74 6.55
C LYS A 152 -0.57 -6.69 5.59
N THR A 153 0.24 -6.22 4.65
CA THR A 153 -0.17 -5.19 3.69
C THR A 153 -1.21 -5.69 2.70
N ALA A 154 -1.10 -6.94 2.23
CA ALA A 154 -2.11 -7.55 1.37
C ALA A 154 -3.45 -7.72 2.10
N ALA A 155 -3.45 -8.19 3.36
CA ALA A 155 -4.66 -8.28 4.18
C ALA A 155 -5.26 -6.90 4.46
N PHE A 156 -4.43 -5.87 4.64
CA PHE A 156 -4.92 -4.51 4.87
C PHE A 156 -5.69 -3.97 3.66
N VAL A 157 -5.22 -4.23 2.43
CA VAL A 157 -5.99 -3.93 1.21
C VAL A 157 -7.36 -4.62 1.23
N MET A 158 -7.42 -5.91 1.56
CA MET A 158 -8.69 -6.65 1.63
C MET A 158 -9.65 -6.02 2.64
N ALA A 159 -9.16 -5.69 3.84
CA ALA A 159 -9.95 -5.05 4.89
C ALA A 159 -10.53 -3.72 4.39
N ARG A 160 -9.72 -2.88 3.74
CA ARG A 160 -10.14 -1.56 3.24
C ARG A 160 -11.15 -1.68 2.11
N VAL A 161 -10.98 -2.66 1.20
CA VAL A 161 -12.00 -2.95 0.17
C VAL A 161 -13.32 -3.38 0.82
N MET A 162 -13.31 -4.31 1.78
CA MET A 162 -14.52 -4.74 2.49
C MET A 162 -15.21 -3.59 3.23
N GLN A 163 -14.45 -2.65 3.80
CA GLN A 163 -15.00 -1.43 4.40
C GLN A 163 -15.68 -0.53 3.37
N VAL A 164 -15.03 -0.27 2.23
CA VAL A 164 -15.60 0.60 1.17
C VAL A 164 -16.84 -0.04 0.54
N GLU A 165 -16.86 -1.36 0.38
CA GLU A 165 -18.02 -2.13 -0.11
C GLU A 165 -19.10 -2.31 0.97
N GLN A 166 -18.90 -1.84 2.20
CA GLN A 166 -19.84 -1.98 3.32
C GLN A 166 -20.27 -3.43 3.55
N PHE A 167 -19.32 -4.37 3.47
CA PHE A 167 -19.62 -5.80 3.61
C PHE A 167 -20.08 -6.14 5.03
N GLY A 168 -21.39 -6.33 5.21
CA GLY A 168 -22.07 -6.43 6.50
C GLY A 168 -21.39 -7.34 7.54
N PRO A 169 -21.09 -8.62 7.23
CA PRO A 169 -20.43 -9.52 8.18
C PRO A 169 -19.09 -8.99 8.70
N PHE A 170 -18.28 -8.37 7.83
CA PHE A 170 -16.99 -7.80 8.21
C PHE A 170 -17.15 -6.53 9.06
N ILE A 171 -18.11 -5.66 8.70
CA ILE A 171 -18.41 -4.45 9.49
C ILE A 171 -18.90 -4.83 10.91
N SER A 172 -19.74 -5.85 11.04
CA SER A 172 -20.19 -6.35 12.35
C SER A 172 -19.06 -7.00 13.15
N ALA A 173 -18.14 -7.72 12.50
CA ALA A 173 -16.97 -8.26 13.18
C ALA A 173 -16.06 -7.14 13.71
N MET A 174 -15.83 -6.10 12.91
CA MET A 174 -15.03 -4.95 13.31
C MET A 174 -15.60 -4.18 14.52
N SER A 175 -16.93 -4.15 14.71
CA SER A 175 -17.53 -3.47 15.86
C SER A 175 -17.41 -4.26 17.17
N THR A 176 -17.04 -5.53 17.09
CA THR A 176 -16.98 -6.45 18.25
C THR A 176 -15.57 -6.95 18.55
N ASP A 177 -14.67 -6.95 17.57
CA ASP A 177 -13.26 -7.32 17.70
C ASP A 177 -12.36 -6.07 17.62
N SER A 178 -11.82 -5.65 18.77
CA SER A 178 -10.94 -4.49 18.87
C SER A 178 -9.61 -4.65 18.12
N ASN A 179 -9.09 -5.87 17.99
CA ASN A 179 -7.86 -6.12 17.23
C ASN A 179 -8.11 -5.95 15.74
N LEU A 180 -9.25 -6.49 15.25
CA LEU A 180 -9.66 -6.31 13.87
C LEU A 180 -9.93 -4.84 13.56
N GLN A 181 -10.63 -4.13 14.45
CA GLN A 181 -10.86 -2.69 14.33
C GLN A 181 -9.54 -1.91 14.26
N TYR A 182 -8.61 -2.20 15.17
CA TYR A 182 -7.31 -1.55 15.20
C TYR A 182 -6.50 -1.81 13.92
N PHE A 183 -6.48 -3.06 13.45
CA PHE A 183 -5.82 -3.44 12.20
C PHE A 183 -6.38 -2.67 11.00
N THR A 184 -7.71 -2.58 10.87
CA THR A 184 -8.34 -1.85 9.76
C THR A 184 -8.09 -0.33 9.80
N THR A 185 -7.62 0.20 10.92
CA THR A 185 -7.38 1.63 11.13
C THR A 185 -5.90 1.99 10.98
N GLU A 186 -5.00 1.22 11.61
CA GLU A 186 -3.58 1.55 11.71
C GLU A 186 -2.67 0.59 10.90
N ALA A 187 -3.23 -0.45 10.26
CA ALA A 187 -2.49 -1.52 9.57
C ALA A 187 -1.47 -2.23 10.50
N GLU A 188 -1.87 -2.44 11.75
CA GLU A 188 -1.05 -3.01 12.81
C GLU A 188 -1.77 -4.16 13.51
N LEU A 189 -1.03 -5.23 13.82
CA LEU A 189 -1.57 -6.50 14.32
C LEU A 189 -1.54 -6.60 15.85
N GLN A 190 -0.76 -5.77 16.56
CA GLN A 190 -0.61 -5.84 18.03
C GLN A 190 -0.21 -7.25 18.52
N GLY A 191 0.60 -7.96 17.73
CA GLY A 191 0.99 -9.35 17.99
C GLY A 191 -0.08 -10.40 17.69
N GLN A 192 -1.28 -10.00 17.22
CA GLN A 192 -2.38 -10.90 16.90
C GLN A 192 -2.36 -11.33 15.44
N LEU A 193 -1.50 -12.29 15.09
CA LEU A 193 -1.41 -12.81 13.71
C LEU A 193 -2.73 -13.42 13.20
N ARG A 194 -3.58 -13.93 14.11
CA ARG A 194 -4.91 -14.48 13.79
C ARG A 194 -5.84 -13.45 13.13
N THR A 195 -5.60 -12.15 13.34
CA THR A 195 -6.34 -11.08 12.66
C THR A 195 -6.22 -11.21 11.13
N LEU A 196 -5.07 -11.67 10.62
CA LEU A 196 -4.91 -11.92 9.18
C LEU A 196 -5.86 -13.02 8.70
N ASP A 197 -5.92 -14.14 9.42
CA ASP A 197 -6.83 -15.26 9.11
C ASP A 197 -8.29 -14.84 9.14
N THR A 198 -8.68 -14.01 10.11
CA THR A 198 -10.03 -13.42 10.19
C THR A 198 -10.33 -12.58 8.95
N VAL A 199 -9.43 -11.68 8.56
CA VAL A 199 -9.62 -10.84 7.36
C VAL A 199 -9.75 -11.69 6.10
N LEU A 200 -8.92 -12.73 5.95
CA LEU A 200 -8.98 -13.66 4.82
C LEU A 200 -10.33 -14.38 4.73
N ALA A 201 -10.82 -14.89 5.86
CA ALA A 201 -12.08 -15.62 5.90
C ALA A 201 -13.26 -14.75 5.43
N TYR A 202 -13.30 -13.47 5.82
CA TYR A 202 -14.33 -12.53 5.33
C TYR A 202 -14.09 -12.12 3.88
N ALA A 203 -12.84 -11.87 3.49
CA ALA A 203 -12.51 -11.50 2.12
C ALA A 203 -12.92 -12.59 1.11
N GLN A 204 -12.76 -13.86 1.47
CA GLN A 204 -13.18 -15.01 0.67
C GLN A 204 -14.71 -15.11 0.52
N GLN A 205 -15.48 -14.69 1.54
CA GLN A 205 -16.94 -14.64 1.46
C GLN A 205 -17.43 -13.51 0.57
N LEU A 206 -16.71 -12.38 0.61
CA LEU A 206 -17.02 -11.28 -0.29
C LEU A 206 -16.71 -11.70 -1.72
N ASN A 207 -15.56 -12.34 -1.99
CA ASN A 207 -14.96 -12.67 -3.31
C ASN A 207 -15.87 -13.28 -4.39
#